data_AF-A0A945Q4A3-F1
#
_entry.id   AF-A0A945Q4A3-F1
#
_cell.length_a   1.000
_cell.length_b   1.000
_cell.length_c   1.000
_cell.angle_alpha   90.00
_cell.angle_beta   90.00
_cell.angle_gamma   90.00
#
_symmetry.space_group_name_H-M   'P 1'
#
loop_
_entity.id
_entity.type
_entity.pdbx_description
1 polymer ?
#
loop_
_entity_poly.entity_id
_entity_poly.type
_entity_poly.pdbx_seq_one_letter_code
_entity_poly.pdbx_strand_id
1 'polypeptide(L)'
;MPGLIGKKIGMTSVFSEEGKNIPCTILEVGPCKVTQIKTEEVDGYSAVQLGFAEQKESRVGKAALGHFKKANSAPLKKLVEFPADFSEVALGDTMNVEMFEEGD
;
A
#
# COMPACT_ATOMS: atom_id res chain seq x y z
N MET A 1 -11.11 -5.84 3.78
CA MET A 1 -10.01 -6.12 2.84
C MET A 1 -9.00 -4.98 2.94
N PRO A 2 -7.70 -5.24 3.15
CA PRO A 2 -6.71 -4.16 3.17
C PRO A 2 -6.76 -3.42 1.83
N GLY A 3 -6.76 -2.10 1.85
CA GLY A 3 -6.53 -1.34 0.61
C GLY A 3 -5.05 -1.36 0.27
N LEU A 4 -4.70 -1.34 -1.01
CA LEU A 4 -3.35 -1.01 -1.45
C LEU A 4 -3.26 0.45 -1.86
N ILE A 5 -2.06 0.99 -1.77
CA ILE A 5 -1.74 2.30 -2.33
C ILE A 5 -1.23 2.08 -3.75
N GLY A 6 -1.88 2.73 -4.71
CA GLY A 6 -1.50 2.71 -6.11
C GLY A 6 -1.38 4.10 -6.70
N LYS A 7 -0.77 4.15 -7.88
CA LYS A 7 -0.69 5.35 -8.70
C LYS A 7 -1.44 5.11 -10.01
N LYS A 8 -2.34 6.02 -10.35
CA LYS A 8 -2.97 6.03 -11.67
C LYS A 8 -1.93 6.30 -12.75
N ILE A 9 -1.77 5.37 -13.69
CA ILE A 9 -0.88 5.50 -14.84
C ILE A 9 -1.62 6.12 -16.02
N GLY A 10 -2.84 5.65 -16.28
CA GLY A 10 -3.62 6.10 -17.42
C GLY A 10 -4.92 5.34 -17.57
N MET A 11 -5.54 5.51 -18.72
CA MET A 11 -6.77 4.82 -19.10
C MET A 11 -6.56 4.21 -20.49
N THR A 12 -7.09 3.01 -20.68
CA THR A 12 -7.10 2.32 -21.96
C THR A 12 -8.44 1.61 -22.12
N SER A 13 -8.60 0.90 -23.23
CA SER A 13 -9.75 0.03 -23.49
C SER A 13 -9.27 -1.36 -23.84
N VAL A 14 -9.93 -2.37 -23.29
CA VAL A 14 -9.72 -3.78 -23.63
C VAL A 14 -10.97 -4.34 -24.26
N PHE A 15 -10.81 -5.26 -25.21
CA PHE A 15 -11.94 -5.97 -25.80
C PHE A 15 -12.19 -7.25 -25.00
N SER A 16 -13.44 -7.48 -24.60
CA SER A 16 -13.85 -8.75 -24.02
C SER A 16 -13.84 -9.85 -25.09
N GLU A 17 -13.88 -11.11 -24.67
CA GLU A 17 -14.01 -12.26 -25.59
C GLU A 17 -15.26 -12.16 -26.49
N GLU A 18 -16.34 -11.56 -25.99
CA GLU A 18 -17.56 -11.26 -26.75
C GLU A 18 -17.43 -10.06 -27.74
N GLY A 19 -16.25 -9.46 -27.87
CA GLY A 19 -15.99 -8.30 -28.75
C GLY A 19 -16.50 -6.95 -28.23
N LYS A 20 -16.92 -6.85 -26.96
CA LYS A 20 -17.32 -5.58 -26.34
C LYS A 20 -16.09 -4.77 -25.95
N ASN A 21 -16.09 -3.46 -26.24
CA ASN A 21 -15.05 -2.54 -25.79
C ASN A 21 -15.33 -2.11 -24.34
N ILE A 22 -14.42 -2.45 -23.42
CA ILE A 22 -14.50 -2.13 -22.00
C ILE A 22 -13.39 -1.11 -21.65
N PRO A 23 -13.74 0.11 -21.22
CA PRO A 23 -12.76 1.07 -20.75
C PRO A 23 -12.22 0.64 -19.38
N CYS A 24 -10.90 0.70 -19.20
CA CYS A 24 -10.23 0.35 -17.95
C CYS A 24 -9.17 1.38 -17.56
N THR A 25 -8.91 1.49 -16.25
CA THR A 25 -7.87 2.36 -15.70
C THR A 25 -6.67 1.52 -15.31
N ILE A 26 -5.49 1.91 -15.77
CA ILE A 26 -4.24 1.24 -15.42
C ILE A 26 -3.73 1.86 -14.11
N LEU A 27 -3.58 1.02 -13.09
CA LEU A 27 -3.03 1.39 -11.78
C LEU A 27 -1.68 0.67 -11.59
N GLU A 28 -0.64 1.42 -11.26
CA GLU A 28 0.63 0.88 -10.74
C GLU A 28 0.47 0.73 -9.24
N VAL A 29 0.32 -0.51 -8.78
CA VAL A 29 0.05 -0.83 -7.39
C VAL A 29 1.17 -1.73 -6.86
N GLY A 30 1.73 -1.34 -5.72
CA GLY A 30 2.75 -2.13 -5.03
C GLY A 30 4.19 -1.97 -5.55
N PRO A 31 5.18 -2.54 -4.83
CA PRO A 31 5.02 -3.16 -3.52
C PRO A 31 4.70 -2.12 -2.42
N CYS A 32 3.71 -2.41 -1.56
CA CYS A 32 3.35 -1.59 -0.41
C CYS A 32 3.91 -2.22 0.87
N LYS A 33 4.67 -1.47 1.68
CA LYS A 33 5.25 -2.00 2.93
C LYS A 33 4.48 -1.56 4.15
N VAL A 34 4.36 -2.45 5.13
CA VAL A 34 3.77 -2.16 6.43
C VAL A 34 4.77 -1.38 7.28
N THR A 35 4.44 -0.12 7.56
CA THR A 35 5.32 0.81 8.27
C THR A 35 4.97 0.98 9.75
N GLN A 36 3.70 0.77 10.12
CA GLN A 36 3.24 0.82 11.50
C GLN A 36 1.95 0.00 11.64
N ILE A 37 1.79 -0.64 12.79
CA ILE A 37 0.55 -1.28 13.22
C ILE A 37 0.06 -0.50 14.44
N LYS A 38 -1.19 -0.06 14.39
CA LYS A 38 -1.88 0.65 15.47
C LYS A 38 -2.86 -0.28 16.14
N THR A 39 -2.84 -0.28 17.47
CA THR A 39 -3.68 -1.13 18.30
C THR A 39 -4.56 -0.26 19.20
N GLU A 40 -5.73 -0.77 19.60
CA GLU A 40 -6.63 -0.04 20.48
C GLU A 40 -5.99 0.34 21.82
N GLU A 41 -5.11 -0.50 22.37
CA GLU A 41 -4.46 -0.26 23.66
C GLU A 41 -3.50 0.93 23.65
N VAL A 42 -2.82 1.18 22.51
CA VAL A 42 -1.78 2.21 22.40
C VAL A 42 -2.30 3.46 21.69
N ASP A 43 -3.06 3.28 20.61
CA ASP A 43 -3.49 4.35 19.71
C ASP A 43 -4.98 4.69 19.83
N GLY A 44 -5.77 3.87 20.53
CA GLY A 44 -7.22 4.07 20.70
C GLY A 44 -8.06 3.61 19.50
N TYR A 45 -7.45 3.00 18.48
CA TYR A 45 -8.11 2.38 17.34
C TYR A 45 -7.20 1.37 16.62
N SER A 46 -7.80 0.40 15.91
CA SER A 46 -7.09 -0.57 15.08
C SER A 46 -6.88 -0.04 13.66
N ALA A 47 -5.63 0.08 13.23
CA ALA A 47 -5.30 0.43 11.84
C ALA A 47 -3.90 -0.05 11.43
N VAL A 48 -3.68 -0.21 10.13
CA VAL A 48 -2.35 -0.49 9.57
C VAL A 48 -1.93 0.63 8.66
N GLN A 49 -0.70 1.12 8.86
CA GLN A 49 -0.07 2.11 8.01
C GLN A 49 0.74 1.43 6.91
N LEU A 50 0.28 1.58 5.67
CA LEU A 50 1.01 1.14 4.49
C LEU A 50 1.78 2.31 3.87
N GLY A 51 2.96 2.00 3.34
CA GLY A 51 3.77 2.93 2.59
C GLY A 51 4.00 2.48 1.14
N PHE A 52 4.06 3.45 0.24
CA PHE A 52 4.23 3.22 -1.20
C PHE A 52 5.19 4.23 -1.85
N ALA A 53 5.80 3.79 -2.94
CA ALA A 53 6.81 4.47 -3.75
C ALA A 53 8.08 4.82 -2.96
N GLU A 54 9.14 4.05 -3.19
CA GLU A 54 10.45 4.30 -2.57
C GLU A 54 11.04 5.67 -2.98
N GLN A 55 11.76 6.28 -2.04
CA GLN A 55 12.48 7.52 -2.27
C GLN A 55 13.85 7.51 -1.59
N LYS A 56 14.77 8.33 -2.12
CA LYS A 56 16.12 8.46 -1.59
C LYS A 56 16.10 8.99 -0.16
N GLU A 57 16.97 8.46 0.71
CA GLU A 57 17.10 8.88 2.10
C GLU A 57 17.37 10.38 2.25
N SER A 58 18.11 10.98 1.30
CA SER A 58 18.41 12.42 1.30
C SER A 58 17.17 13.32 1.16
N ARG A 59 16.03 12.76 0.74
CA ARG A 59 14.76 13.48 0.61
C ARG A 59 13.87 13.35 1.85
N VAL A 60 14.31 12.61 2.87
CA VAL A 60 13.52 12.28 4.04
C VAL A 60 14.15 12.86 5.30
N GLY A 61 13.33 13.46 6.16
CA GLY A 61 13.79 13.99 7.45
C GLY A 61 14.26 12.89 8.41
N LYS A 62 15.16 13.22 9.34
CA LYS A 62 15.75 12.26 10.29
C LYS A 62 14.71 11.50 11.12
N ALA A 63 13.62 12.16 11.52
CA ALA A 63 12.54 11.53 12.28
C ALA A 63 11.83 10.42 11.48
N ALA A 64 11.47 10.71 10.24
CA ALA A 64 10.84 9.74 9.34
C ALA A 64 11.82 8.60 8.96
N LEU A 65 13.11 8.89 8.80
CA LEU A 65 14.12 7.84 8.62
C LEU A 65 14.18 6.89 9.83
N GLY A 66 14.07 7.40 11.05
CA GLY A 66 13.97 6.58 12.26
C GLY A 66 12.72 5.69 12.26
N HIS A 67 11.58 6.22 11.79
CA HIS A 67 10.33 5.48 11.61
C HIS A 67 10.49 4.32 10.63
N PHE A 68 10.99 4.59 9.42
CA PHE A 68 11.19 3.55 8.40
C PHE A 68 12.20 2.48 8.81
N LYS A 69 13.25 2.86 9.55
CA LYS A 69 14.23 1.91 10.10
C LYS A 69 13.61 0.94 11.11
N LYS A 70 12.68 1.39 11.95
CA LYS A 70 11.96 0.50 12.87
C LYS A 70 11.15 -0.56 12.12
N ALA A 71 10.56 -0.17 10.99
CA ALA A 71 9.79 -1.05 10.11
C ALA A 71 10.64 -1.85 9.11
N ASN A 72 11.97 -1.79 9.21
CA ASN A 72 12.90 -2.39 8.26
C ASN A 72 12.57 -2.09 6.78
N SER A 73 12.06 -0.87 6.54
CA SER A 73 11.59 -0.43 5.23
C SER A 73 12.54 0.62 4.65
N ALA A 74 12.64 0.65 3.32
CA ALA A 74 13.17 1.80 2.60
C ALA A 74 12.30 3.03 2.89
N PRO A 75 12.82 4.26 2.70
CA PRO A 75 12.02 5.46 2.86
C PRO A 75 10.94 5.51 1.77
N LEU A 76 9.69 5.69 2.17
CA LEU A 76 8.52 5.68 1.26
C LEU A 76 7.94 7.09 1.13
N LYS A 77 7.39 7.40 -0.05
CA LYS A 77 6.89 8.74 -0.40
C LYS A 77 5.46 8.97 0.08
N LYS A 78 4.63 7.93 0.06
CA LYS A 78 3.25 7.99 0.51
C LYS A 78 3.05 7.02 1.65
N LEU A 79 2.34 7.49 2.68
CA LEU A 79 1.90 6.71 3.84
C LEU A 79 0.41 6.94 3.99
N VAL A 80 -0.36 5.86 4.10
CA VAL A 80 -1.81 5.90 4.28
C VAL A 80 -2.18 4.85 5.32
N GLU A 81 -3.10 5.21 6.21
CA GLU A 81 -3.66 4.30 7.20
C GLU A 81 -4.94 3.67 6.67
N PHE A 82 -5.07 2.36 6.86
CA PHE A 82 -6.27 1.62 6.55
C PHE A 82 -6.87 1.09 7.87
N PRO A 83 -8.15 1.39 8.16
CA PRO A 83 -8.83 0.84 9.33
C PRO A 83 -9.04 -0.66 9.12
N ALA A 84 -8.47 -1.48 10.00
CA ALA A 84 -8.59 -2.92 9.92
C ALA A 84 -8.04 -3.61 11.17
N ASP A 85 -8.68 -4.71 11.53
CA ASP A 85 -8.22 -5.63 12.58
C ASP A 85 -7.26 -6.66 11.95
N PHE A 86 -6.00 -6.27 11.79
CA PHE A 86 -4.98 -7.19 11.27
C PHE A 86 -4.23 -7.86 12.41
N SER A 87 -4.75 -9.00 12.87
CA SER A 87 -4.03 -9.94 13.74
C SER A 87 -2.93 -10.72 13.01
N GLU A 88 -2.88 -10.66 11.68
CA GLU A 88 -2.03 -11.50 10.83
C GLU A 88 -0.96 -10.75 10.02
N VAL A 89 -0.90 -9.42 10.12
CA VAL A 89 0.08 -8.63 9.36
C VAL A 89 1.18 -8.16 10.30
N ALA A 90 2.44 -8.42 9.94
CA ALA A 90 3.60 -8.04 10.72
C ALA A 90 4.24 -6.74 10.20
N LEU A 91 4.97 -6.08 11.10
CA LEU A 91 5.72 -4.88 10.78
C LEU A 91 6.84 -5.22 9.76
N GLY A 92 6.89 -4.50 8.64
CA GLY A 92 7.84 -4.74 7.57
C GLY A 92 7.36 -5.68 6.46
N ASP A 93 6.17 -6.27 6.59
CA ASP A 93 5.57 -7.10 5.55
C ASP A 93 5.34 -6.30 4.26
N THR A 94 5.40 -7.00 3.13
CA THR A 94 5.22 -6.43 1.80
C THR A 94 3.93 -6.97 1.18
N MET A 95 3.01 -6.07 0.87
CA MET A 95 1.72 -6.34 0.25
C MET A 95 1.79 -6.02 -1.24
N ASN A 96 1.35 -6.97 -2.06
CA ASN A 96 1.40 -6.91 -3.51
C ASN A 96 0.02 -7.09 -4.12
N VAL A 97 -0.10 -6.82 -5.42
CA VAL A 97 -1.34 -7.01 -6.20
C VAL A 97 -1.89 -8.43 -6.20
N GLU A 98 -1.08 -9.43 -5.84
CA GLU A 98 -1.50 -10.83 -5.69
C GLU A 98 -2.59 -11.03 -4.63
N MET A 99 -2.87 -10.02 -3.80
CA MET A 99 -3.98 -10.06 -2.85
C MET A 99 -5.36 -9.81 -3.46
N PHE A 100 -5.43 -9.42 -4.74
CA PHE A 100 -6.67 -9.22 -5.47
C PHE A 100 -6.86 -10.36 -6.47
N GLU A 101 -8.08 -10.89 -6.56
CA GLU A 101 -8.46 -11.87 -7.57
C GLU A 101 -9.16 -11.20 -8.76
N GLU A 102 -9.09 -11.83 -9.93
CA GLU A 102 -9.80 -11.33 -11.10
C GLU A 102 -11.33 -11.37 -10.86
N GLY A 103 -11.95 -10.19 -10.77
CA GLY A 103 -13.41 -10.05 -10.59
C GLY A 103 -13.85 -9.44 -9.26
N ASP A 104 -12.91 -9.17 -8.35
CA ASP A 104 -13.16 -8.46 -7.07
C ASP A 104 -13.56 -6.99 -7.22
#